data_AF-A0A1B6MBJ7-F1
#
_entry.id   AF-A0A1B6MBJ7-F1
#
_cell.length_a   1.000
_cell.length_b   1.000
_cell.length_c   1.000
_cell.angle_alpha   90.00
_cell.angle_beta   90.00
_cell.angle_gamma   90.00
#
_symmetry.space_group_name_H-M   'P 1'
#
loop_
_entity.id
_entity.type
_entity.pdbx_description
1 polymer ?
#
loop_
_entity_poly.entity_id
_entity_poly.type
_entity_poly.pdbx_seq_one_letter_code
_entity_poly.pdbx_strand_id
1 'polypeptide(L)'
;MARATPWRQSCPPAVRSLQQLAVHSPLFLLRQSGPTAYIVQESDSKPVQVRLGDPHFCSCKDHQKTRELCLHICWVLLKKLQLKPFNALSYQLGLVPREMAALLEPPRSERRVARKPTRAPTESQITVSRRPVQPEDICPICLLSFRDSKLPVVHCRHSCGNAVHTRCMLQVARHQLDCQDVSSHRLLTCPLCRGPFCRGTELAEAAKRRVALPLARTRGLSPVTSHDVTCVFCRAHPIVGNLYRCLQCPQVLMCAQCVSCPEYTELHSNHGYAVKKERWQTVRAAHCAPSRTVKPRVSSKQAEAEANNP
;
A
#
# COMPACT_ATOMS: atom_id res chain seq x y z
N MET A 1 17.34 -9.20 -33.81
CA MET A 1 17.21 -7.74 -33.66
C MET A 1 18.34 -7.26 -32.78
N ALA A 2 19.12 -6.28 -33.23
CA ALA A 2 20.19 -5.69 -32.44
C ALA A 2 19.59 -4.86 -31.30
N ARG A 3 20.25 -4.85 -30.14
CA ARG A 3 19.83 -4.05 -28.98
C ARG A 3 20.11 -2.57 -29.25
N ALA A 4 19.17 -1.69 -28.96
CA ALA A 4 19.31 -0.24 -29.11
C ALA A 4 20.21 0.37 -28.01
N THR A 5 20.25 -0.27 -26.85
CA THR A 5 21.09 0.13 -25.71
C THR A 5 22.26 -0.85 -25.50
N PRO A 6 23.45 -0.41 -25.08
CA PRO A 6 24.53 -1.33 -24.76
C PRO A 6 24.22 -2.16 -23.52
N TRP A 7 24.60 -3.43 -23.53
CA TRP A 7 24.41 -4.33 -22.39
C TRP A 7 25.33 -3.93 -21.22
N ARG A 8 24.75 -3.79 -20.03
CA ARG A 8 25.50 -3.52 -18.80
C ARG A 8 25.97 -4.83 -18.18
N GLN A 9 27.27 -4.94 -17.95
CA GLN A 9 27.88 -6.09 -17.27
C GLN A 9 27.71 -6.04 -15.75
N SER A 10 27.61 -4.85 -15.17
CA SER A 10 27.40 -4.64 -13.74
C SER A 10 26.33 -3.58 -13.49
N CYS A 11 25.67 -3.67 -12.34
CA CYS A 11 24.68 -2.69 -11.92
C CYS A 11 25.39 -1.42 -11.42
N PRO A 12 25.13 -0.24 -12.01
CA PRO A 12 25.66 1.01 -11.49
C PRO A 12 25.23 1.25 -10.02
N PRO A 13 26.08 1.83 -9.17
CA PRO A 13 25.75 2.09 -7.76
C PRO A 13 24.48 2.93 -7.57
N ALA A 14 24.29 3.96 -8.41
CA ALA A 14 23.09 4.79 -8.37
C ALA A 14 21.81 3.99 -8.66
N VAL A 15 21.84 3.09 -9.64
CA VAL A 15 20.72 2.19 -9.96
C VAL A 15 20.47 1.24 -8.81
N ARG A 16 21.53 0.72 -8.17
CA ARG A 16 21.40 -0.17 -7.00
C ARG A 16 20.68 0.53 -5.85
N SER A 17 21.03 1.77 -5.55
CA SER A 17 20.32 2.57 -4.54
C SER A 17 18.85 2.78 -4.91
N LEU A 18 18.55 3.06 -6.18
CA LEU A 18 17.17 3.18 -6.67
C LEU A 18 16.40 1.87 -6.59
N GLN A 19 17.04 0.71 -6.84
CA GLN A 19 16.43 -0.60 -6.67
C GLN A 19 16.06 -0.86 -5.20
N GLN A 20 16.94 -0.51 -4.26
CA GLN A 20 16.68 -0.63 -2.83
C GLN A 20 15.52 0.28 -2.38
N LEU A 21 15.49 1.52 -2.86
CA LEU A 21 14.38 2.44 -2.62
C LEU A 21 13.07 1.92 -3.21
N ALA A 22 13.10 1.45 -4.46
CA ALA A 22 11.91 0.92 -5.14
C ALA A 22 11.26 -0.25 -4.40
N VAL A 23 12.02 -1.08 -3.69
CA VAL A 23 11.43 -2.18 -2.91
C VAL A 23 10.54 -1.68 -1.76
N HIS A 24 10.87 -0.52 -1.20
CA HIS A 24 10.19 0.05 -0.02
C HIS A 24 9.26 1.22 -0.36
N SER A 25 9.39 1.81 -1.55
CA SER A 25 8.58 2.96 -1.96
C SER A 25 7.09 2.61 -2.08
N PRO A 26 6.20 3.46 -1.55
CA PRO A 26 4.74 3.28 -1.59
C PRO A 26 4.17 3.71 -2.95
N LEU A 27 4.56 3.00 -4.00
CA LEU A 27 4.06 3.20 -5.36
C LEU A 27 2.80 2.36 -5.62
N PHE A 28 1.88 2.93 -6.38
CA PHE A 28 0.59 2.31 -6.73
C PHE A 28 0.50 2.11 -8.24
N LEU A 29 0.22 0.89 -8.68
CA LEU A 29 -0.16 0.57 -10.05
C LEU A 29 -1.65 0.91 -10.25
N LEU A 30 -1.93 2.02 -10.93
CA LEU A 30 -3.30 2.46 -11.19
C LEU A 30 -3.92 1.74 -12.37
N ARG A 31 -3.15 1.61 -13.46
CA ARG A 31 -3.63 1.04 -14.73
C ARG A 31 -2.49 0.34 -15.47
N GLN A 32 -2.85 -0.73 -16.16
CA GLN A 32 -1.98 -1.42 -17.10
C GLN A 32 -2.59 -1.30 -18.51
N SER A 33 -1.89 -0.63 -19.41
CA SER A 33 -2.30 -0.36 -20.80
C SER A 33 -1.51 -1.25 -21.76
N GLY A 34 -1.73 -2.55 -21.68
CA GLY A 34 -1.00 -3.57 -22.46
C GLY A 34 0.07 -4.30 -21.64
N PRO A 35 0.88 -5.17 -22.29
CA PRO A 35 1.85 -6.02 -21.59
C PRO A 35 3.04 -5.26 -21.00
N THR A 36 3.39 -4.10 -21.57
CA THR A 36 4.61 -3.38 -21.23
C THR A 36 4.39 -1.93 -20.78
N ALA A 37 3.15 -1.44 -20.75
CA ALA A 37 2.85 -0.06 -20.35
C ALA A 37 2.01 0.00 -19.07
N TYR A 38 2.47 0.82 -18.14
CA TYR A 38 1.96 0.92 -16.78
C TYR A 38 1.78 2.39 -16.40
N ILE A 39 0.72 2.70 -15.67
CA ILE A 39 0.51 4.00 -15.02
C ILE A 39 0.74 3.78 -13.53
N VAL A 40 1.80 4.40 -13.03
CA VAL A 40 2.24 4.28 -11.64
C VAL A 40 2.12 5.63 -10.97
N GLN A 41 1.71 5.65 -9.71
CA GLN A 41 1.62 6.88 -8.93
C GLN A 41 2.34 6.71 -7.60
N GLU A 42 3.17 7.69 -7.25
CA GLU A 42 3.81 7.77 -5.95
C GLU A 42 2.93 8.63 -5.03
N SER A 43 2.17 7.99 -4.13
CA SER A 43 1.30 8.71 -3.17
C SER A 43 0.43 9.81 -3.84
N ASP A 44 0.62 11.09 -3.50
CA ASP A 44 -0.17 12.22 -4.05
C ASP A 44 0.51 12.93 -5.24
N SER A 45 1.60 12.36 -5.77
CA SER A 45 2.24 12.89 -6.97
C SER A 45 1.37 12.69 -8.22
N LYS A 46 1.70 13.42 -9.28
CA LYS A 46 1.06 13.22 -10.60
C LYS A 46 1.36 11.79 -11.09
N PRO A 47 0.36 11.08 -11.63
CA PRO A 47 0.58 9.74 -12.18
C PRO A 47 1.58 9.82 -13.33
N VAL A 48 2.52 8.87 -13.35
CA VAL A 48 3.56 8.76 -14.39
C VAL A 48 3.33 7.52 -15.25
N GLN A 49 3.66 7.66 -16.53
CA GLN A 49 3.61 6.56 -17.48
C GLN A 49 4.98 5.89 -17.56
N VAL A 50 5.02 4.58 -17.36
CA VAL A 50 6.20 3.73 -17.53
C VAL A 50 5.93 2.78 -18.71
N ARG A 51 6.83 2.73 -19.68
CA ARG A 51 6.79 1.81 -20.82
C ARG A 51 8.09 1.01 -20.86
N LEU A 52 7.99 -0.31 -20.77
CA LEU A 52 9.12 -1.22 -20.92
C LEU A 52 9.29 -1.59 -22.40
N GLY A 53 10.54 -1.72 -22.81
CA GLY A 53 10.98 -1.87 -24.20
C GLY A 53 12.48 -1.62 -24.32
N ASP A 54 12.97 -1.37 -25.52
CA ASP A 54 14.38 -1.05 -25.77
C ASP A 54 14.50 0.28 -26.53
N PRO A 55 14.77 1.41 -25.85
CA PRO A 55 14.97 1.58 -24.40
C PRO A 55 13.66 1.64 -23.59
N HIS A 56 13.78 1.50 -22.27
CA HIS A 56 12.72 1.83 -21.33
C HIS A 56 12.41 3.33 -21.36
N PHE A 57 11.15 3.67 -21.07
CA PHE A 57 10.67 5.03 -21.03
C PHE A 57 9.86 5.30 -19.76
N CYS A 58 10.11 6.43 -19.11
CA CYS A 58 9.29 6.96 -18.03
C CYS A 58 9.00 8.45 -18.21
N SER A 59 7.76 8.86 -17.96
CA SER A 59 7.36 10.28 -18.03
C SER A 59 7.77 11.12 -16.81
N CYS A 60 8.57 10.58 -15.88
CA CYS A 60 9.02 11.33 -14.70
C CYS A 60 10.17 12.29 -15.04
N LYS A 61 10.34 13.34 -14.21
CA LYS A 61 11.37 14.37 -14.41
C LYS A 61 12.78 13.79 -14.39
N ASP A 62 13.05 12.83 -13.50
CA ASP A 62 14.40 12.26 -13.35
C ASP A 62 14.83 11.52 -14.61
N HIS A 63 13.96 10.65 -15.14
CA HIS A 63 14.24 9.91 -16.38
C HIS A 63 14.36 10.84 -17.60
N GLN A 64 13.52 11.87 -17.70
CA GLN A 64 13.61 12.83 -18.80
C GLN A 64 14.95 13.58 -18.82
N LYS A 65 15.51 13.88 -17.64
CA LYS A 65 16.81 14.56 -17.52
C LYS A 65 17.99 13.63 -17.73
N THR A 66 18.01 12.47 -17.06
CA THR A 66 19.19 11.59 -17.04
C THR A 66 19.19 10.55 -18.15
N ARG A 67 18.03 10.27 -18.75
CA ARG A 67 17.81 9.12 -19.65
C ARG A 67 18.24 7.78 -19.02
N GLU A 68 18.25 7.71 -17.68
CA GLU A 68 18.65 6.56 -16.87
C GLU A 68 17.41 5.91 -16.21
N LEU A 69 17.56 4.70 -15.65
CA LEU A 69 16.54 4.04 -14.84
C LEU A 69 16.15 4.92 -13.64
N CYS A 70 14.89 5.33 -13.60
CA CYS A 70 14.33 6.01 -12.43
C CYS A 70 13.70 5.02 -11.44
N LEU A 71 13.36 5.52 -10.26
CA LEU A 71 12.63 4.78 -9.21
C LEU A 71 11.42 4.02 -9.76
N HIS A 72 10.65 4.64 -10.66
CA HIS A 72 9.44 4.05 -11.25
C HIS A 72 9.76 2.84 -12.14
N ILE A 73 10.80 2.92 -12.97
CA ILE A 73 11.20 1.80 -13.84
C ILE A 73 11.73 0.66 -12.96
N CYS A 74 12.60 0.96 -11.99
CA CYS A 74 13.09 -0.02 -11.03
C CYS A 74 11.94 -0.70 -10.27
N TRP A 75 10.92 0.06 -9.86
CA TRP A 75 9.75 -0.50 -9.19
C TRP A 75 8.95 -1.45 -10.07
N VAL A 76 8.70 -1.11 -11.33
CA VAL A 76 7.99 -2.02 -12.24
C VAL A 76 8.81 -3.29 -12.49
N LEU A 77 10.12 -3.18 -12.72
CA LEU A 77 11.00 -4.33 -12.92
C LEU A 77 11.01 -5.27 -11.69
N LEU A 78 11.12 -4.72 -10.48
CA LEU A 78 11.27 -5.52 -9.26
C LEU A 78 9.94 -5.98 -8.65
N LYS A 79 8.91 -5.13 -8.61
CA LYS A 79 7.64 -5.45 -7.94
C LYS A 79 6.60 -6.04 -8.90
N LYS A 80 6.49 -5.50 -10.11
CA LYS A 80 5.49 -5.96 -11.08
C LYS A 80 5.97 -7.19 -11.86
N LEU A 81 7.21 -7.17 -12.36
CA LEU A 81 7.81 -8.31 -13.05
C LEU A 81 8.57 -9.27 -12.11
N GLN A 82 8.62 -8.97 -10.81
CA GLN A 82 9.22 -9.82 -9.78
C GLN A 82 10.69 -10.19 -10.06
N LEU A 83 11.43 -9.33 -10.77
CA LEU A 83 12.85 -9.53 -10.99
C LEU A 83 13.61 -9.41 -9.67
N LYS A 84 14.60 -10.28 -9.46
CA LYS A 84 15.55 -10.13 -8.35
C LYS A 84 16.48 -8.94 -8.64
N PRO A 85 16.88 -8.14 -7.64
CA PRO A 85 17.84 -7.03 -7.85
C PRO A 85 19.17 -7.45 -8.46
N PHE A 86 19.60 -8.69 -8.22
CA PHE A 86 20.84 -9.24 -8.78
C PHE A 86 20.69 -9.77 -10.21
N ASN A 87 19.46 -9.91 -10.72
CA ASN A 87 19.23 -10.36 -12.09
C ASN A 87 19.74 -9.30 -13.07
N ALA A 88 20.48 -9.72 -14.10
CA ALA A 88 21.03 -8.83 -15.12
C ALA A 88 19.98 -7.94 -15.79
N LEU A 89 18.76 -8.46 -15.99
CA LEU A 89 17.65 -7.74 -16.61
C LEU A 89 17.09 -6.60 -15.76
N SER A 90 17.37 -6.59 -14.45
CA SER A 90 16.82 -5.59 -13.51
C SER A 90 17.49 -4.21 -13.58
N TYR A 91 18.64 -4.11 -14.27
CA TYR A 91 19.43 -2.89 -14.38
C TYR A 91 19.83 -2.55 -15.82
N GLN A 92 19.25 -3.23 -16.82
CA GLN A 92 19.41 -2.86 -18.23
C GLN A 92 18.54 -1.63 -18.55
N LEU A 93 19.04 -0.77 -19.44
CA LEU A 93 18.30 0.40 -19.93
C LEU A 93 17.15 0.03 -20.88
N GLY A 94 17.18 -1.18 -21.43
CA GLY A 94 16.19 -1.68 -22.34
C GLY A 94 16.16 -3.21 -22.33
N LEU A 95 14.99 -3.77 -22.65
CA LEU A 95 14.77 -5.20 -22.78
C LEU A 95 14.24 -5.48 -24.18
N VAL A 96 14.90 -6.38 -24.90
CA VAL A 96 14.48 -6.73 -26.26
C VAL A 96 13.17 -7.53 -26.22
N PRO A 97 12.38 -7.57 -27.31
CA PRO A 97 11.08 -8.24 -27.31
C PRO A 97 11.12 -9.70 -26.82
N ARG A 98 12.19 -10.44 -27.12
CA ARG A 98 12.39 -11.82 -26.64
C ARG A 98 12.54 -11.90 -25.11
N GLU A 99 13.32 -11.01 -24.52
CA GLU A 99 13.48 -10.92 -23.06
C GLU A 99 12.17 -10.51 -22.40
N MET A 100 11.44 -9.60 -23.04
CA MET A 100 10.14 -9.17 -22.54
C MET A 100 9.09 -10.27 -22.60
N ALA A 101 9.03 -11.02 -23.69
CA ALA A 101 8.15 -12.18 -23.79
C ALA A 101 8.44 -13.19 -22.67
N ALA A 102 9.72 -13.53 -22.46
CA ALA A 102 10.14 -14.49 -21.42
C ALA A 102 9.74 -14.06 -20.00
N LEU A 103 9.75 -12.75 -19.70
CA LEU A 103 9.34 -12.23 -18.39
C LEU A 103 7.81 -12.14 -18.22
N LEU A 104 7.08 -12.09 -19.33
CA LEU A 104 5.61 -12.03 -19.32
C LEU A 104 4.97 -13.41 -19.43
N GLU A 105 5.74 -14.45 -19.78
CA GLU A 105 5.23 -15.81 -19.76
C GLU A 105 4.81 -16.19 -18.33
N PRO A 106 3.58 -16.69 -18.14
CA PRO A 106 3.19 -17.21 -16.84
C PRO A 106 4.12 -18.37 -16.48
N PRO A 107 4.54 -18.51 -15.20
CA PRO A 107 5.29 -19.68 -14.79
C PRO A 107 4.51 -20.93 -15.22
N ARG A 108 5.19 -21.86 -15.91
CA ARG A 108 4.62 -23.17 -16.29
C ARG A 108 4.30 -23.96 -15.02
N SER A 109 3.19 -23.63 -14.37
CA SER A 109 2.62 -24.36 -13.25
C SER A 109 1.11 -24.21 -13.30
N GLU A 110 0.51 -25.36 -13.63
CA GLU A 110 -0.87 -25.79 -13.47
C GLU A 110 -1.96 -24.90 -14.07
N ARG A 111 -2.48 -25.42 -15.19
CA ARG A 111 -3.82 -25.20 -15.75
C ARG A 111 -4.74 -24.42 -14.80
N ARG A 112 -4.76 -23.10 -14.93
CA ARG A 112 -5.96 -22.34 -14.56
C ARG A 112 -7.06 -22.88 -15.47
N VAL A 113 -7.94 -23.69 -14.89
CA VAL A 113 -9.17 -24.14 -15.54
C VAL A 113 -9.80 -22.89 -16.15
N ALA A 114 -9.80 -22.83 -17.49
CA ALA A 114 -10.53 -21.83 -18.23
C ALA A 114 -11.99 -22.02 -17.86
N ARG A 115 -12.49 -21.22 -16.91
CA ARG A 115 -13.92 -21.18 -16.64
C ARG A 115 -14.56 -20.40 -17.76
N LYS A 116 -15.37 -21.12 -18.54
CA LYS A 116 -16.26 -20.59 -19.57
C LYS A 116 -16.99 -19.34 -19.03
N PRO A 117 -17.26 -18.34 -19.89
CA PRO A 117 -18.09 -17.21 -19.50
C PRO A 117 -19.47 -17.75 -19.16
N THR A 118 -19.80 -17.83 -17.88
CA THR A 118 -21.17 -18.10 -17.46
C THR A 118 -21.98 -16.87 -17.83
N ARG A 119 -23.04 -17.10 -18.60
CA ARG A 119 -24.02 -16.15 -19.13
C ARG A 119 -24.28 -14.96 -18.21
N ALA A 120 -24.45 -13.79 -18.85
CA ALA A 120 -24.92 -12.57 -18.20
C ALA A 120 -26.21 -12.82 -17.41
N PRO A 121 -26.25 -12.50 -16.10
CA PRO A 121 -27.49 -12.38 -15.35
C PRO A 121 -27.91 -10.92 -15.25
N THR A 122 -29.21 -10.73 -15.43
CA THR A 122 -30.00 -9.51 -15.46
C THR A 122 -29.91 -8.66 -14.18
N GLU A 123 -30.16 -7.37 -14.33
CA GLU A 123 -30.21 -6.33 -13.28
C GLU A 123 -31.07 -6.74 -12.07
N SER A 124 -30.42 -7.08 -10.96
CA SER A 124 -30.86 -6.77 -9.59
C SER A 124 -29.89 -7.36 -8.55
N GLN A 125 -29.11 -6.48 -7.90
CA GLN A 125 -28.47 -6.67 -6.59
C GLN A 125 -27.80 -8.03 -6.26
N ILE A 126 -27.07 -8.64 -7.19
CA ILE A 126 -26.24 -9.81 -6.86
C ILE A 126 -24.95 -9.32 -6.21
N THR A 127 -24.92 -9.34 -4.88
CA THR A 127 -23.66 -9.22 -4.13
C THR A 127 -22.88 -10.52 -4.28
N VAL A 128 -21.68 -10.43 -4.84
CA VAL A 128 -20.78 -11.56 -5.06
C VAL A 128 -20.02 -11.85 -3.77
N SER A 129 -20.00 -13.12 -3.35
CA SER A 129 -19.29 -13.57 -2.15
C SER A 129 -17.79 -13.26 -2.25
N ARG A 130 -17.21 -12.73 -1.17
CA ARG A 130 -15.77 -12.49 -1.05
C ARG A 130 -14.99 -13.76 -1.31
N ARG A 131 -14.01 -13.70 -2.21
CA ARG A 131 -13.04 -14.79 -2.40
C ARG A 131 -12.06 -14.84 -1.22
N PRO A 132 -11.78 -16.01 -0.62
CA PRO A 132 -10.79 -16.11 0.46
C PRO A 132 -9.42 -15.71 -0.06
N VAL A 133 -8.72 -14.87 0.71
CA VAL A 133 -7.37 -14.42 0.39
C VAL A 133 -6.41 -15.56 0.75
N GLN A 134 -5.71 -16.07 -0.25
CA GLN A 134 -4.69 -17.11 -0.10
C GLN A 134 -3.37 -16.51 0.42
N PRO A 135 -2.50 -17.31 1.05
CA PRO A 135 -1.23 -16.82 1.59
C PRO A 135 -0.30 -16.19 0.55
N GLU A 136 -0.39 -16.60 -0.72
CA GLU A 136 0.41 -16.10 -1.84
C GLU A 136 -0.25 -14.91 -2.56
N ASP A 137 -1.46 -14.50 -2.14
CA ASP A 137 -2.16 -13.41 -2.81
C ASP A 137 -1.49 -12.06 -2.51
N ILE A 138 -1.33 -11.27 -3.58
CA ILE A 138 -0.72 -9.95 -3.56
C ILE A 138 -1.76 -8.92 -3.98
N CYS A 139 -1.78 -7.77 -3.31
CA CYS A 139 -2.64 -6.66 -3.72
C CYS A 139 -2.23 -6.15 -5.11
N PRO A 140 -3.14 -6.11 -6.10
CA PRO A 140 -2.81 -5.80 -7.49
C PRO A 140 -2.40 -4.33 -7.72
N ILE A 141 -2.63 -3.46 -6.75
CA ILE A 141 -2.34 -2.04 -6.84
C ILE A 141 -0.98 -1.72 -6.20
N CYS A 142 -0.78 -2.06 -4.92
CA CYS A 142 0.50 -1.78 -4.25
C CYS A 142 1.54 -2.89 -4.37
N LEU A 143 1.16 -4.03 -4.96
CA LEU A 143 2.04 -5.20 -5.15
C LEU A 143 2.66 -5.71 -3.84
N LEU A 144 1.92 -5.57 -2.73
CA LEU A 144 2.29 -6.09 -1.41
C LEU A 144 1.45 -7.31 -1.07
N SER A 145 2.08 -8.29 -0.43
CA SER A 145 1.43 -9.45 0.18
C SER A 145 0.34 -9.03 1.17
N PHE A 146 -0.83 -9.64 1.06
CA PHE A 146 -1.91 -9.41 2.03
C PHE A 146 -1.54 -9.96 3.42
N ARG A 147 -0.84 -11.09 3.45
CA ARG A 147 -0.42 -11.78 4.68
C ARG A 147 0.54 -10.92 5.50
N ASP A 148 1.56 -10.39 4.85
CA ASP A 148 2.67 -9.70 5.54
C ASP A 148 2.26 -8.29 5.97
N SER A 149 1.51 -7.59 5.11
CA SER A 149 1.10 -6.22 5.39
C SER A 149 0.01 -6.12 6.45
N LYS A 150 -0.80 -7.19 6.64
CA LYS A 150 -1.96 -7.23 7.55
C LYS A 150 -2.91 -6.02 7.39
N LEU A 151 -2.89 -5.40 6.21
CA LEU A 151 -3.66 -4.20 5.94
C LEU A 151 -5.12 -4.60 5.67
N PRO A 152 -6.10 -3.82 6.14
CA PRO A 152 -7.49 -4.12 5.87
C PRO A 152 -7.78 -4.11 4.36
N VAL A 153 -8.62 -5.06 3.96
CA VAL A 153 -8.99 -5.31 2.58
C VAL A 153 -10.46 -5.05 2.35
N VAL A 154 -10.76 -4.57 1.16
CA VAL A 154 -12.10 -4.54 0.56
C VAL A 154 -12.10 -5.52 -0.60
N HIS A 155 -13.27 -6.00 -1.00
CA HIS A 155 -13.40 -6.91 -2.13
C HIS A 155 -14.39 -6.37 -3.15
N CYS A 156 -14.26 -6.85 -4.39
CA CYS A 156 -15.19 -6.53 -5.45
C CYS A 156 -16.56 -7.17 -5.16
N ARG A 157 -17.54 -6.36 -4.75
CA ARG A 157 -18.88 -6.81 -4.33
C ARG A 157 -19.79 -7.15 -5.49
N HIS A 158 -19.54 -6.64 -6.69
CA HIS A 158 -20.48 -6.71 -7.81
C HIS A 158 -19.93 -7.45 -9.04
N SER A 159 -18.71 -8.00 -8.97
CA SER A 159 -18.10 -8.69 -10.11
C SER A 159 -17.17 -9.82 -9.69
N CYS A 160 -15.86 -9.61 -9.57
CA CYS A 160 -14.90 -10.73 -9.47
C CYS A 160 -14.61 -11.26 -8.06
N GLY A 161 -15.13 -10.65 -7.00
CA GLY A 161 -14.91 -11.11 -5.61
C GLY A 161 -13.48 -10.96 -5.06
N ASN A 162 -12.52 -10.51 -5.87
CA ASN A 162 -11.11 -10.39 -5.47
C ASN A 162 -10.88 -9.25 -4.46
N ALA A 163 -9.90 -9.44 -3.59
CA ALA A 163 -9.53 -8.49 -2.54
C ALA A 163 -8.51 -7.45 -3.02
N VAL A 164 -8.59 -6.26 -2.42
CA VAL A 164 -7.69 -5.11 -2.61
C VAL A 164 -7.58 -4.40 -1.27
N HIS A 165 -6.41 -3.88 -0.90
CA HIS A 165 -6.30 -3.08 0.33
C HIS A 165 -7.22 -1.86 0.27
N THR A 166 -7.89 -1.51 1.39
CA THR A 166 -8.78 -0.34 1.46
C THR A 166 -8.08 0.93 0.98
N ARG A 167 -6.83 1.16 1.44
CA ARG A 167 -6.02 2.33 1.02
C ARG A 167 -5.76 2.37 -0.48
N CYS A 168 -5.55 1.20 -1.09
CA CYS A 168 -5.25 1.11 -2.50
C CYS A 168 -6.50 1.36 -3.35
N MET A 169 -7.66 0.87 -2.89
CA MET A 169 -8.92 1.16 -3.56
C MET A 169 -9.31 2.63 -3.44
N LEU A 170 -8.97 3.31 -2.33
CA LEU A 170 -9.13 4.77 -2.21
C LEU A 170 -8.32 5.51 -3.26
N GLN A 171 -7.09 5.07 -3.54
CA GLN A 171 -6.26 5.66 -4.59
C GLN A 171 -6.90 5.51 -5.97
N VAL A 172 -7.44 4.32 -6.26
CA VAL A 172 -8.17 4.08 -7.52
C VAL A 172 -9.43 4.93 -7.60
N ALA A 173 -10.16 5.09 -6.49
CA ALA A 173 -11.36 5.93 -6.45
C ALA A 173 -11.03 7.39 -6.78
N ARG A 174 -9.99 7.96 -6.15
CA ARG A 174 -9.53 9.33 -6.43
C ARG A 174 -9.17 9.52 -7.90
N HIS A 175 -8.49 8.54 -8.49
CA HIS A 175 -8.14 8.58 -9.91
C HIS A 175 -9.36 8.48 -10.85
N GLN A 176 -10.36 7.67 -10.51
CA GLN A 176 -11.56 7.49 -11.34
C GLN A 176 -12.56 8.64 -11.24
N LEU A 177 -12.65 9.26 -10.07
CA LEU A 177 -13.59 10.35 -9.81
C LEU A 177 -12.98 11.73 -10.07
N ASP A 178 -11.67 11.80 -10.30
CA ASP A 178 -10.89 13.05 -10.40
C ASP A 178 -11.14 14.00 -9.22
N CYS A 179 -11.40 13.43 -8.04
CA CYS A 179 -11.72 14.17 -6.83
C CYS A 179 -11.12 13.48 -5.59
N GLN A 180 -10.89 14.27 -4.55
CA GLN A 180 -10.43 13.73 -3.26
C GLN A 180 -11.57 13.12 -2.44
N ASP A 181 -12.82 13.58 -2.66
CA ASP A 181 -13.99 13.09 -1.94
C ASP A 181 -14.57 11.81 -2.55
N VAL A 182 -14.35 10.70 -1.85
CA VAL A 182 -14.78 9.36 -2.27
C VAL A 182 -16.25 9.10 -1.89
N SER A 183 -16.92 10.02 -1.19
CA SER A 183 -18.28 9.83 -0.62
C SER A 183 -19.42 9.87 -1.63
N SER A 184 -19.12 9.77 -2.92
CA SER A 184 -20.15 9.72 -3.97
C SER A 184 -20.89 8.38 -3.98
N HIS A 185 -22.18 8.42 -4.37
CA HIS A 185 -22.97 7.21 -4.64
C HIS A 185 -22.57 6.48 -5.94
N ARG A 186 -21.57 6.99 -6.67
CA ARG A 186 -21.12 6.42 -7.94
C ARG A 186 -20.46 5.06 -7.72
N LEU A 187 -20.72 4.15 -8.65
CA LEU A 187 -20.07 2.84 -8.69
C LEU A 187 -18.62 2.98 -9.17
N LEU A 188 -17.69 2.52 -8.36
CA LEU A 188 -16.27 2.46 -8.71
C LEU A 188 -16.01 1.26 -9.63
N THR A 189 -15.07 1.41 -10.56
CA THR A 189 -14.67 0.35 -11.48
C THR A 189 -13.57 -0.50 -10.84
N CYS A 190 -13.68 -1.82 -10.94
CA CYS A 190 -12.70 -2.75 -10.41
C CYS A 190 -11.41 -2.73 -11.25
N PRO A 191 -10.22 -2.53 -10.65
CA PRO A 191 -8.96 -2.53 -11.40
C PRO A 191 -8.58 -3.91 -11.96
N LEU A 192 -9.18 -4.99 -11.45
CA LEU A 192 -8.88 -6.36 -11.88
C LEU A 192 -9.78 -6.83 -13.03
N CYS A 193 -11.10 -6.72 -12.85
CA CYS A 193 -12.07 -7.26 -13.81
C CYS A 193 -12.73 -6.20 -14.69
N ARG A 194 -12.48 -4.91 -14.44
CA ARG A 194 -13.11 -3.76 -15.12
C ARG A 194 -14.63 -3.68 -14.98
N GLY A 195 -15.25 -4.57 -14.21
CA GLY A 195 -16.67 -4.48 -13.83
C GLY A 195 -16.90 -3.58 -12.61
N PRO A 196 -18.16 -3.43 -12.15
CA PRO A 196 -18.48 -2.66 -10.96
C PRO A 196 -17.84 -3.28 -9.71
N PHE A 197 -17.21 -2.43 -8.88
CA PHE A 197 -16.50 -2.85 -7.66
C PHE A 197 -17.38 -2.69 -6.43
N CYS A 198 -17.55 -1.46 -5.96
CA CYS A 198 -18.40 -1.06 -4.85
C CYS A 198 -18.80 0.41 -5.04
N ARG A 199 -19.78 0.89 -4.27
CA ARG A 199 -20.11 2.32 -4.25
C ARG A 199 -19.05 3.09 -3.45
N GLY A 200 -18.85 4.36 -3.79
CA GLY A 200 -17.92 5.24 -3.06
C GLY A 200 -18.25 5.34 -1.57
N THR A 201 -19.54 5.44 -1.23
CA THR A 201 -20.03 5.43 0.17
C THR A 201 -19.62 4.17 0.94
N GLU A 202 -19.75 2.98 0.33
CA GLU A 202 -19.34 1.70 0.95
C GLU A 202 -17.83 1.65 1.20
N LEU A 203 -17.04 2.20 0.28
CA LEU A 203 -15.58 2.29 0.42
C LEU A 203 -15.20 3.28 1.52
N ALA A 204 -15.86 4.44 1.57
CA ALA A 204 -15.66 5.44 2.60
C ALA A 204 -16.02 4.87 3.99
N GLU A 205 -17.11 4.11 4.09
CA GLU A 205 -17.50 3.43 5.32
C GLU A 205 -16.49 2.34 5.72
N ALA A 206 -16.02 1.53 4.77
CA ALA A 206 -14.97 0.53 5.03
C ALA A 206 -13.64 1.19 5.48
N ALA A 207 -13.35 2.40 5.00
CA ALA A 207 -12.23 3.20 5.49
C ALA A 207 -12.48 3.72 6.92
N LYS A 208 -13.69 4.18 7.24
CA LYS A 208 -14.11 4.66 8.58
C LYS A 208 -14.19 3.55 9.63
N ARG A 209 -14.51 2.30 9.26
CA ARG A 209 -14.51 1.13 10.18
C ARG A 209 -13.14 0.86 10.82
N ARG A 210 -12.06 1.47 10.32
CA ARG A 210 -10.74 1.46 10.97
C ARG A 210 -10.64 2.41 12.18
N VAL A 211 -11.57 3.35 12.33
CA VAL A 211 -11.58 4.37 13.39
C VAL A 211 -12.56 4.01 14.52
N ALA A 212 -13.60 3.21 14.24
CA ALA A 212 -14.62 2.86 15.22
C ALA A 212 -14.34 1.51 15.91
N LEU A 213 -14.03 1.53 17.21
CA LEU A 213 -14.22 0.38 18.09
C LEU A 213 -15.74 0.13 18.30
N PRO A 214 -16.18 -1.10 18.59
CA PRO A 214 -17.57 -1.40 18.92
C PRO A 214 -18.06 -0.49 20.07
N LEU A 215 -19.22 0.16 19.93
CA LEU A 215 -19.80 1.09 20.92
C LEU A 215 -19.92 0.49 22.33
N ALA A 216 -20.09 -0.82 22.44
CA ALA A 216 -20.13 -1.52 23.73
C ALA A 216 -18.79 -1.46 24.49
N ARG A 217 -17.66 -1.28 23.79
CA ARG A 217 -16.30 -1.15 24.36
C ARG A 217 -15.86 0.30 24.52
N THR A 218 -16.66 1.29 24.15
CA THR A 218 -16.31 2.72 24.25
C THR A 218 -16.84 3.41 25.50
N ARG A 219 -17.69 2.75 26.31
CA ARG A 219 -18.07 3.25 27.64
C ARG A 219 -16.85 3.21 28.57
N GLY A 220 -16.18 4.36 28.74
CA GLY A 220 -15.03 4.52 29.62
C GLY A 220 -13.67 4.74 28.93
N LEU A 221 -13.62 4.79 27.59
CA LEU A 221 -12.40 5.18 26.86
C LEU A 221 -12.42 6.69 26.59
N SER A 222 -11.39 7.39 27.04
CA SER A 222 -11.20 8.81 26.73
C SER A 222 -11.04 9.04 25.21
N PRO A 223 -11.43 10.21 24.68
CA PRO A 223 -11.27 10.53 23.26
C PRO A 223 -9.82 10.34 22.82
N VAL A 224 -9.60 9.55 21.76
CA VAL A 224 -8.26 9.40 21.19
C VAL A 224 -7.89 10.72 20.51
N THR A 225 -6.78 11.31 20.94
CA THR A 225 -6.28 12.56 20.36
C THR A 225 -5.97 12.36 18.88
N SER A 226 -6.57 13.18 18.01
CA SER A 226 -6.23 13.27 16.60
C SER A 226 -5.46 14.55 16.33
N HIS A 227 -4.38 14.45 15.56
CA HIS A 227 -3.57 15.58 15.16
C HIS A 227 -3.62 15.75 13.64
N ASP A 228 -3.99 16.95 13.20
CA ASP A 228 -4.06 17.33 11.78
C ASP A 228 -2.65 17.53 11.18
N VAL A 229 -1.88 16.44 11.19
CA VAL A 229 -0.46 16.39 10.83
C VAL A 229 -0.23 15.08 10.11
N THR A 230 0.60 15.10 9.07
CA THR A 230 0.97 13.93 8.30
C THR A 230 2.26 13.32 8.83
N CYS A 231 2.28 12.03 9.11
CA CYS A 231 3.50 11.34 9.51
C CYS A 231 4.52 11.36 8.37
N VAL A 232 5.74 11.84 8.62
CA VAL A 232 6.79 11.93 7.59
C VAL A 232 7.14 10.56 6.99
N PHE A 233 7.08 9.50 7.81
CA PHE A 233 7.45 8.15 7.41
C PHE A 233 6.30 7.38 6.74
N CYS A 234 5.23 7.05 7.49
CA CYS A 234 4.12 6.26 6.94
C CYS A 234 3.05 7.08 6.21
N ARG A 235 3.17 8.42 6.21
CA ARG A 235 2.21 9.36 5.61
C ARG A 235 0.78 9.21 6.12
N ALA A 236 0.59 8.60 7.30
CA ALA A 236 -0.70 8.58 7.98
C ALA A 236 -1.14 10.02 8.32
N HIS A 237 -2.38 10.34 7.95
CA HIS A 237 -3.03 11.63 8.19
C HIS A 237 -4.55 11.42 8.39
N PRO A 238 -5.17 12.03 9.42
CA PRO A 238 -4.51 12.66 10.57
C PRO A 238 -3.77 11.60 11.41
N ILE A 239 -2.72 12.00 12.13
CA ILE A 239 -2.07 11.10 13.10
C ILE A 239 -3.04 10.91 14.27
N VAL A 240 -3.46 9.66 14.48
CA VAL A 240 -4.34 9.26 15.58
C VAL A 240 -3.51 8.66 16.71
N GLY A 241 -3.69 9.16 17.94
CA GLY A 241 -2.89 8.81 19.11
C GLY A 241 -1.70 9.74 19.31
N ASN A 242 -0.60 9.21 19.86
CA ASN A 242 0.59 10.00 20.17
C ASN A 242 1.30 10.52 18.91
N LEU A 243 1.49 11.84 18.83
CA LEU A 243 2.35 12.51 17.84
C LEU A 243 3.74 12.72 18.43
N TYR A 244 4.76 12.30 17.69
CA TYR A 244 6.16 12.45 18.07
C TYR A 244 6.85 13.48 17.18
N ARG A 245 7.70 14.31 17.77
CA ARG A 245 8.57 15.27 17.10
C ARG A 245 10.02 15.00 17.45
N CYS A 246 10.91 15.10 16.47
CA CYS A 246 12.36 15.11 16.74
C CYS A 246 12.78 16.47 17.32
N LEU A 247 13.59 16.46 18.38
CA LEU A 247 14.09 17.69 19.01
C LEU A 247 15.16 18.38 18.15
N GLN A 248 15.86 17.62 17.31
CA GLN A 248 16.94 18.08 16.45
C GLN A 248 16.48 18.36 15.01
N CYS A 249 15.42 17.69 14.56
CA CYS A 249 14.91 17.83 13.19
C CYS A 249 13.49 18.42 13.22
N PRO A 250 13.33 19.74 13.00
CA PRO A 250 12.05 20.43 13.17
C PRO A 250 10.94 19.95 12.22
N GLN A 251 11.33 19.36 11.08
CA GLN A 251 10.41 18.82 10.07
C GLN A 251 9.95 17.39 10.34
N VAL A 252 10.52 16.71 11.36
CA VAL A 252 10.24 15.30 11.61
C VAL A 252 9.08 15.16 12.60
N LEU A 253 7.91 14.80 12.07
CA LEU A 253 6.69 14.48 12.81
C LEU A 253 6.25 13.04 12.49
N MET A 254 6.03 12.24 13.53
CA MET A 254 5.86 10.79 13.41
C MET A 254 4.70 10.26 14.24
N CYS A 255 4.04 9.19 13.77
CA CYS A 255 3.08 8.44 14.58
C CYS A 255 3.79 7.41 15.47
N ALA A 256 3.08 6.90 16.47
CA ALA A 256 3.57 5.89 17.41
C ALA A 256 4.14 4.62 16.76
N GLN A 257 3.61 4.21 15.60
CA GLN A 257 4.11 3.02 14.90
C GLN A 257 5.47 3.27 14.23
N CYS A 258 5.68 4.47 13.70
CA CYS A 258 6.88 4.82 12.96
C CYS A 258 8.05 5.15 13.90
N VAL A 259 7.78 5.78 15.03
CA VAL A 259 8.83 6.10 16.01
C VAL A 259 9.39 4.85 16.69
N SER A 260 8.63 3.74 16.71
CA SER A 260 9.09 2.44 17.21
C SER A 260 9.65 1.53 16.10
N CYS A 261 9.74 2.02 14.86
CA CYS A 261 10.22 1.23 13.72
C CYS A 261 11.77 1.26 13.68
N PRO A 262 12.46 0.10 13.77
CA PRO A 262 13.92 0.02 13.83
C PRO A 262 14.61 0.75 12.68
N GLU A 263 14.06 0.57 11.48
CA GLU A 263 14.53 1.10 10.20
C GLU A 263 14.67 2.63 10.18
N TYR A 264 13.83 3.34 10.93
CA TYR A 264 13.90 4.80 11.06
C TYR A 264 14.68 5.24 12.30
N THR A 265 14.52 4.52 13.41
CA THR A 265 15.21 4.86 14.67
C THR A 265 16.73 4.73 14.58
N GLU A 266 17.25 3.84 13.72
CA GLU A 266 18.69 3.73 13.49
C GLU A 266 19.28 4.99 12.83
N LEU A 267 18.53 5.62 11.92
CA LEU A 267 18.90 6.90 11.28
C LEU A 267 18.86 8.09 12.25
N HIS A 268 18.24 7.91 13.41
CA HIS A 268 18.01 8.94 14.43
C HIS A 268 18.40 8.44 15.82
N SER A 269 19.41 7.57 15.89
CA SER A 269 19.89 6.94 17.13
C SER A 269 20.42 7.95 18.14
N ASN A 270 20.93 9.08 17.66
CA ASN A 270 21.49 10.17 18.47
C ASN A 270 20.50 11.33 18.71
N HIS A 271 19.25 11.22 18.25
CA HIS A 271 18.26 12.29 18.40
C HIS A 271 17.27 12.01 19.53
N GLY A 272 16.85 13.08 20.21
CA GLY A 272 15.84 13.05 21.24
C GLY A 272 14.46 13.25 20.62
N TYR A 273 13.44 12.64 21.20
CA TYR A 273 12.06 12.79 20.74
C TYR A 273 11.22 13.51 21.79
N ALA A 274 10.16 14.18 21.36
CA ALA A 274 9.11 14.69 22.22
C ALA A 274 7.76 14.17 21.76
N VAL A 275 6.90 13.80 22.71
CA VAL A 275 5.51 13.40 22.45
C VAL A 275 4.56 14.56 22.75
N LYS A 276 3.56 14.76 21.90
CA LYS A 276 2.50 15.76 22.10
C LYS A 276 1.40 15.18 22.98
N LYS A 277 1.29 15.70 24.21
CA LYS A 277 0.09 15.57 25.06
C LYS A 277 -0.65 16.90 25.03
N GLU A 278 -0.86 17.55 26.17
CA GLU A 278 -1.27 18.97 26.25
C GLU A 278 -0.12 19.92 25.86
N ARG A 279 1.11 19.55 26.22
CA ARG A 279 2.36 20.21 25.82
C ARG A 279 3.35 19.17 25.29
N TRP A 280 4.40 19.61 24.61
CA TRP A 280 5.50 18.74 24.18
C TRP A 280 6.31 18.27 25.40
N GLN A 281 6.41 16.94 25.58
CA GLN A 281 7.19 16.32 26.66
C GLN A 281 8.28 15.45 26.05
N THR A 282 9.53 15.61 26.51
CA THR A 282 10.67 14.84 26.01
C THR A 282 10.55 13.37 26.43
N VAL A 283 10.91 12.47 25.51
CA VAL A 283 10.88 11.02 25.71
C VAL A 283 12.19 10.42 25.20
N ARG A 284 12.74 9.45 25.94
CA ARG A 284 13.90 8.67 25.48
C ARG A 284 13.45 7.68 24.41
N ALA A 285 14.30 7.42 23.40
CA ALA A 285 14.00 6.49 22.31
C ALA A 285 13.56 5.10 22.82
N ALA A 286 14.15 4.59 23.90
CA ALA A 286 13.80 3.32 24.55
C ALA A 286 12.39 3.31 25.23
N HIS A 287 11.77 4.46 25.44
CA HIS A 287 10.44 4.61 26.04
C HIS A 287 9.37 5.04 25.03
N CYS A 288 9.71 5.07 23.74
CA CYS A 288 8.76 5.23 22.65
C CYS A 288 8.02 3.91 22.42
N ALA A 289 7.31 3.44 23.45
CA ALA A 289 6.40 2.33 23.32
C ALA A 289 5.12 2.85 22.62
N PRO A 290 4.49 2.05 21.73
CA PRO A 290 3.10 2.29 21.39
C PRO A 290 2.33 2.38 22.72
N SER A 291 1.38 3.32 22.84
CA SER A 291 0.57 3.43 24.06
C SER A 291 0.14 2.02 24.44
N ARG A 292 0.59 1.54 25.61
CA ARG A 292 0.28 0.17 26.06
C ARG A 292 -1.21 -0.01 25.84
N THR A 293 -1.61 -1.03 25.08
CA THR A 293 -2.98 -1.54 25.21
C THR A 293 -3.16 -1.76 26.71
N VAL A 294 -3.97 -0.91 27.34
CA VAL A 294 -4.31 -1.08 28.74
C VAL A 294 -4.99 -2.43 28.81
N LYS A 295 -4.26 -3.45 29.26
CA LYS A 295 -4.88 -4.73 29.59
C LYS A 295 -5.86 -4.39 30.71
N PRO A 296 -7.17 -4.65 30.55
CA PRO A 296 -8.11 -4.38 31.62
C PRO A 296 -7.68 -5.21 32.83
N ARG A 297 -7.43 -4.52 33.94
CA ARG A 297 -7.26 -5.15 35.24
C ARG A 297 -8.64 -5.67 35.60
N VAL A 298 -8.86 -6.97 35.41
CA VAL A 298 -10.08 -7.62 35.89
C VAL A 298 -10.01 -7.51 37.41
N SER A 299 -10.86 -6.67 38.00
CA SER A 299 -11.04 -6.66 39.44
C SER A 299 -11.68 -7.99 39.83
N SER A 300 -11.07 -8.67 40.78
CA SER A 300 -11.49 -9.94 41.36
C SER A 300 -12.75 -9.82 42.24
N LYS A 301 -13.75 -9.05 41.80
CA LYS A 301 -15.03 -8.86 42.50
C LYS A 301 -16.26 -9.31 41.70
N GLN A 302 -16.07 -10.12 40.67
CA GLN A 302 -17.18 -10.70 39.88
C GLN A 302 -17.15 -12.23 39.79
N ALA A 303 -16.36 -12.91 40.63
CA ALA A 303 -16.32 -14.38 40.66
C ALA A 303 -17.31 -15.02 41.67
N GLU A 304 -18.03 -14.23 42.48
CA GLU A 304 -18.94 -14.78 43.52
C GLU A 304 -20.44 -14.64 43.19
N ALA A 305 -20.81 -14.09 42.03
CA ALA A 305 -22.22 -13.91 41.66
C ALA A 305 -22.78 -14.97 40.69
N GLU A 306 -21.96 -15.88 40.16
CA GLU A 306 -22.38 -16.95 39.23
C GLU A 306 -22.44 -18.35 39.89
N ALA A 307 -22.28 -18.45 41.20
CA ALA A 307 -22.36 -19.72 41.94
C ALA A 307 -23.65 -19.91 42.75
N ASN A 308 -24.55 -18.93 42.81
CA ASN A 308 -25.80 -19.05 43.58
C ASN A 308 -26.97 -18.37 42.86
N ASN A 309 -27.62 -19.09 41.95
CA ASN A 309 -29.08 -19.15 41.97
C ASN A 309 -29.55 -20.46 41.31
N PRO A 310 -30.49 -21.18 41.92
CA PRO A 310 -30.78 -22.59 41.70
C PRO A 310 -31.53 -22.90 40.40
#